data_AF-A0A368G5T8-F1
#
_entry.id   AF-A0A368G5T8-F1
#
_cell.length_a   1.000
_cell.length_b   1.000
_cell.length_c   1.000
_cell.angle_alpha   90.00
_cell.angle_beta   90.00
_cell.angle_gamma   90.00
#
_symmetry.space_group_name_H-M   'P 1'
#
loop_
_entity.id
_entity.type
_entity.pdbx_description
1 polymer ?
#
loop_
_entity_poly.entity_id
_entity_poly.type
_entity_poly.pdbx_seq_one_letter_code
_entity_poly.pdbx_strand_id
1 'polypeptide(L)'
;MEQQTSMLRMNIRFYVQGCIGSAVIILAYTSLRIVSPLAKTRMQLFLATTLLMEIVHMCDGIILVAFNKHFRDIVLQPQRLFKKT
;
A
#
# COMPACT_ATOMS: atom_id res chain seq x y z
N MET A 1 9.60 25.27 -18.56
CA MET A 1 9.10 23.97 -19.06
C MET A 1 9.49 22.81 -18.14
N GLU A 2 10.73 22.71 -17.66
CA GLU A 2 11.20 21.59 -16.82
C GLU A 2 10.41 21.35 -15.50
N GLN A 3 9.93 22.42 -14.87
CA GLN A 3 9.16 22.32 -13.63
C GLN A 3 7.79 21.66 -13.83
N GLN A 4 7.14 21.88 -14.98
CA GLN A 4 5.86 21.26 -15.29
C GLN A 4 6.01 19.76 -15.57
N THR A 5 7.08 19.35 -16.24
CA THR A 5 7.39 17.92 -16.50
C THR A 5 7.69 17.16 -15.20
N SER A 6 8.38 17.79 -14.24
CA SER A 6 8.62 17.20 -12.92
C SER A 6 7.32 17.00 -12.12
N MET A 7 6.46 18.02 -12.08
CA MET A 7 5.15 17.92 -11.43
C MET A 7 4.25 16.87 -12.08
N LEU A 8 4.24 16.79 -13.41
CA LEU A 8 3.48 15.78 -14.15
C LEU A 8 3.94 14.36 -13.78
N ARG A 9 5.25 14.11 -13.73
CA ARG A 9 5.79 12.80 -13.31
C ARG A 9 5.40 12.45 -11.88
N MET A 10 5.39 13.43 -10.97
CA MET A 10 4.95 13.21 -9.59
C MET A 10 3.45 12.85 -9.53
N ASN A 11 2.61 13.57 -10.26
CA ASN A 11 1.18 13.31 -10.33
C ASN A 11 0.87 11.93 -10.93
N ILE A 12 1.58 11.53 -11.99
CA ILE A 12 1.45 10.19 -12.58
C ILE A 12 1.81 9.12 -11.55
N ARG A 13 2.87 9.33 -10.76
CA ARG A 13 3.27 8.36 -9.72
C ARG A 13 2.21 8.23 -8.63
N PHE A 14 1.63 9.34 -8.17
CA PHE A 14 0.52 9.29 -7.20
C PHE A 14 -0.74 8.65 -7.78
N TYR A 15 -1.04 8.91 -9.05
CA TYR A 15 -2.15 8.28 -9.74
C TYR A 15 -1.98 6.76 -9.82
N VAL A 16 -0.80 6.30 -10.27
CA VAL A 16 -0.47 4.86 -10.33
C VAL A 16 -0.50 4.23 -8.92
N GLN A 17 0.02 4.94 -7.91
CA GLN A 17 -0.05 4.50 -6.51
C GLN A 17 -1.50 4.24 -6.07
N GLY A 18 -2.41 5.17 -6.38
CA GLY A 18 -3.84 5.03 -6.08
C GLY A 18 -4.52 3.90 -6.85
N CYS A 19 -4.17 3.70 -8.13
CA CYS A 19 -4.68 2.58 -8.93
C CYS A 19 -4.24 1.22 -8.36
N ILE A 20 -2.97 1.09 -7.96
CA ILE A 20 -2.46 -0.16 -7.38
C ILE A 20 -3.12 -0.41 -6.02
N GLY A 21 -3.22 0.59 -5.14
CA GLY A 21 -3.90 0.43 -3.84
C GLY A 21 -5.37 0.02 -4.00
N SER A 22 -6.08 0.64 -4.95
CA SER A 22 -7.47 0.26 -5.26
C SER A 22 -7.57 -1.18 -5.76
N ALA A 23 -6.65 -1.62 -6.63
CA ALA A 23 -6.61 -3.00 -7.12
C ALA A 23 -6.36 -4.01 -5.99
N VAL A 24 -5.49 -3.70 -5.04
CA VAL A 24 -5.21 -4.54 -3.85
C VAL A 24 -6.46 -4.69 -2.98
N ILE A 25 -7.18 -3.59 -2.72
CA ILE A 25 -8.44 -3.62 -1.96
C ILE A 25 -9.50 -4.46 -2.68
N ILE A 26 -9.70 -4.24 -3.98
CA ILE A 26 -10.67 -5.01 -4.78
C ILE A 26 -10.34 -6.50 -4.71
N LEU A 27 -9.06 -6.86 -4.90
CA LEU A 27 -8.61 -8.24 -4.81
C LEU A 27 -8.92 -8.84 -3.43
N ALA A 28 -8.65 -8.11 -2.35
CA ALA A 28 -8.93 -8.56 -1.00
C ALA A 28 -10.44 -8.82 -0.77
N TYR A 29 -11.31 -7.90 -1.20
CA TYR A 29 -12.76 -8.10 -1.10
C TYR A 29 -13.25 -9.30 -1.92
N THR A 30 -12.71 -9.50 -3.13
CA THR A 30 -13.03 -10.66 -3.96
C THR A 30 -12.56 -11.95 -3.31
N SER A 31 -11.35 -11.97 -2.74
CA SER A 31 -10.84 -13.13 -1.99
C SER A 31 -11.72 -13.47 -0.79
N LEU A 32 -12.22 -12.48 -0.03
CA LEU A 32 -13.13 -12.78 1.10
C LEU A 32 -14.47 -13.35 0.65
N ARG A 33 -14.99 -12.95 -0.51
CA ARG A 33 -16.20 -13.57 -1.06
C ARG A 33 -16.00 -15.05 -1.38
N ILE A 34 -14.79 -15.45 -1.76
CA ILE A 34 -14.43 -16.85 -2.05
C ILE A 34 -14.13 -17.62 -0.75
N VAL A 35 -13.44 -16.99 0.21
CA VAL A 35 -13.07 -17.61 1.49
C VAL A 35 -14.26 -17.78 2.43
N SER A 36 -15.24 -16.87 2.38
CA SER A 36 -16.45 -16.92 3.20
C SER A 36 -17.23 -18.24 3.12
N PRO A 37 -17.56 -18.79 1.92
CA PRO A 37 -18.21 -20.10 1.81
C PRO A 37 -17.31 -21.30 2.15
N LEU A 38 -15.98 -21.12 2.14
CA LEU A 38 -15.01 -22.17 2.49
C LEU A 38 -14.78 -22.27 3.99
N ALA A 39 -15.07 -21.22 4.75
CA ALA A 39 -14.92 -21.19 6.19
C ALA A 39 -16.02 -22.02 6.87
N LYS A 40 -15.62 -23.06 7.60
CA LYS A 40 -16.54 -23.95 8.33
C LYS A 40 -16.96 -23.37 9.69
N THR A 41 -16.20 -22.41 10.19
CA THR A 41 -16.41 -21.80 11.51
C THR A 41 -16.31 -20.28 11.45
N ARG A 42 -17.03 -19.60 12.35
CA ARG A 42 -16.97 -18.13 12.49
C ARG A 42 -15.56 -17.64 12.85
N MET A 43 -14.81 -18.43 13.63
CA MET A 43 -13.43 -18.11 14.00
C MET A 43 -12.48 -18.16 12.80
N GLN A 44 -12.63 -19.14 11.90
CA GLN A 44 -11.84 -19.19 10.67
C GLN A 44 -12.12 -17.99 9.76
N LEU A 45 -13.39 -17.60 9.62
CA LEU A 45 -13.77 -16.43 8.82
C LEU A 45 -13.21 -15.14 9.43
N PHE A 46 -13.29 -15.00 10.76
CA PHE A 46 -12.72 -13.86 11.48
C PHE A 46 -11.21 -13.76 11.25
N LEU A 47 -10.47 -14.85 11.50
CA LEU A 47 -9.01 -14.88 11.32
C LEU A 47 -8.60 -14.60 9.87
N ALA A 48 -9.26 -15.22 8.89
CA ALA A 48 -8.97 -14.97 7.48
C ALA A 48 -9.23 -13.51 7.08
N THR A 49 -10.31 -12.91 7.58
CA THR A 49 -10.63 -11.50 7.31
C THR A 49 -9.59 -10.58 7.94
N THR A 50 -9.25 -10.80 9.21
CA THR A 50 -8.23 -10.00 9.91
C THR A 50 -6.87 -10.11 9.24
N LEU A 51 -6.41 -11.32 8.92
CA LEU A 51 -5.12 -11.53 8.25
C LEU A 51 -5.09 -10.88 6.87
N LEU A 52 -6.18 -10.96 6.10
CA LEU A 52 -6.23 -10.34 4.79
C LEU A 52 -6.21 -8.81 4.87
N MET A 53 -6.95 -8.22 5.81
CA MET A 53 -6.93 -6.77 6.03
C MET A 53 -5.54 -6.28 6.48
N GLU A 54 -4.86 -7.05 7.34
CA GLU A 54 -3.48 -6.74 7.74
C GLU A 54 -2.53 -6.78 6.55
N ILE A 55 -2.66 -7.79 5.66
CA ILE A 55 -1.86 -7.86 4.42
C ILE A 55 -2.13 -6.65 3.53
N VAL A 56 -3.39 -6.22 3.38
CA VAL A 56 -3.74 -5.02 2.60
C VAL A 56 -3.03 -3.78 3.17
N HIS A 57 -3.08 -3.58 4.49
CA HIS A 57 -2.40 -2.45 5.12
C HIS A 57 -0.88 -2.52 5.00
N MET A 58 -0.28 -3.71 5.06
CA MET A 58 1.14 -3.90 4.76
C MET A 58 1.46 -3.55 3.30
N CYS A 59 0.62 -3.96 2.35
CA CYS A 59 0.75 -3.61 0.94
C CYS A 59 0.68 -2.09 0.73
N ASP A 60 -0.25 -1.39 1.38
CA ASP A 60 -0.34 0.07 1.32
C ASP A 60 0.96 0.75 1.80
N GLY A 61 1.55 0.25 2.89
CA GLY A 61 2.84 0.71 3.40
C GLY A 61 3.99 0.48 2.41
N ILE A 62 4.05 -0.71 1.81
CA ILE A 62 5.04 -1.05 0.77
C ILE A 62 4.89 -0.14 -0.45
N ILE A 63 3.66 0.06 -0.91
CA ILE A 63 3.33 0.92 -2.05
C ILE A 63 3.77 2.36 -1.75
N LEU A 64 3.50 2.88 -0.55
CA LEU A 64 3.93 4.21 -0.13
C LEU A 64 5.46 4.35 -0.16
N VAL A 65 6.19 3.40 0.40
CA VAL A 65 7.67 3.43 0.41
C VAL A 65 8.24 3.27 -0.99
N ALA A 66 7.66 2.43 -1.84
CA ALA A 66 8.12 2.23 -3.23
C ALA A 66 7.88 3.48 -4.11
N PHE A 67 6.72 4.12 -3.97
CA PHE A 67 6.32 5.25 -4.80
C PHE A 67 6.76 6.61 -4.24
N ASN A 68 7.19 6.70 -2.99
CA ASN A 68 7.65 7.96 -2.41
C ASN A 68 9.14 7.91 -2.08
N LYS A 69 9.96 8.51 -2.95
CA LYS A 69 11.43 8.59 -2.79
C LYS A 69 11.84 9.23 -1.47
N HIS A 70 11.12 10.24 -1.01
CA HIS A 70 11.43 10.92 0.25
C HIS A 70 11.23 9.99 1.45
N PHE A 71 10.11 9.27 1.49
CA PHE A 71 9.87 8.27 2.52
C PHE A 71 10.83 7.09 2.41
N ARG A 72 11.17 6.64 1.20
CA ARG A 72 12.17 5.59 0.99
C ARG A 72 13.54 5.97 1.56
N ASP A 73 13.99 7.18 1.29
CA ASP A 73 15.28 7.66 1.79
C ASP A 73 15.29 7.80 3.32
N ILE A 74 14.17 8.19 3.92
CA ILE A 74 13.99 8.23 5.37
C ILE A 74 14.04 6.81 5.98
N VAL A 75 13.32 5.86 5.40
CA VAL A 75 13.26 4.47 5.88
C VAL A 75 14.62 3.78 5.74
N LEU A 76 15.33 3.99 4.63
CA LEU A 76 16.64 3.38 4.38
C LEU A 76 17.79 4.09 5.09
N GLN A 77 17.68 5.39 5.34
CA GLN A 77 18.72 6.20 5.99
C GLN A 77 18.10 7.09 7.08
N PRO A 78 17.65 6.50 8.20
CA PRO A 78 17.02 7.26 9.29
C PRO A 78 17.96 8.31 9.89
N GLN A 79 19.27 8.13 9.73
CA GLN A 79 20.34 9.02 10.17
C GLN A 79 20.27 10.42 9.50
N ARG A 80 19.67 10.52 8.31
CA ARG A 80 19.52 11.79 7.59
C ARG A 80 18.46 12.71 8.19
N LEU A 81 17.50 12.18 8.96
CA LEU A 81 16.53 13.00 9.71
C LEU A 81 17.21 13.80 10.82
N PHE A 82 18.21 13.22 11.48
CA PHE A 82 18.90 13.82 12.63
C PHE A 82 20.10 14.70 12.26
N LYS A 83 20.54 14.68 11.00
CA LYS A 83 21.72 15.44 10.54
C LYS A 83 21.40 16.83 9.97
N LYS A 84 20.11 17.24 10.02
CA LYS A 84 19.62 18.52 9.48
C LYS A 84 19.33 19.57 10.57
N THR A 85 19.76 19.30 11.80
CA THR A 85 19.83 20.26 12.92
C THR A 85 21.28 20.66 13.14
#